data_AF-A0A5E4I302-F1
#
_entry.id   AF-A0A5E4I302-F1
#
_cell.length_a   1.000
_cell.length_b   1.000
_cell.length_c   1.000
_cell.angle_alpha   90.00
_cell.angle_beta   90.00
_cell.angle_gamma   90.00
#
_symmetry.space_group_name_H-M   'P 1'
#
loop_
_entity.id
_entity.type
_entity.pdbx_description
1 polymer ?
#
loop_
_entity_poly.entity_id
_entity_poly.type
_entity_poly.pdbx_seq_one_letter_code
_entity_poly.pdbx_strand_id
1 'polypeptide(L)'
;MGCMGLLDLVRDALKKRPLAGIKEKCPKCGTQIDLGMEKCPKCGTYVDLMFSMKCPQCKTQNKLDAKRCVKCGHDFEVQVASSGKQVYVCPICGYKADYFMLSCPSCGVKFVS
;
A
#
# COMPACT_ATOMS: atom_id res chain seq x y z
N MET A 1 -1.37 -28.39 30.37
CA MET A 1 -1.50 -26.95 30.67
C MET A 1 -0.18 -26.27 30.36
N GLY A 2 -0.06 -25.63 29.20
CA GLY A 2 1.16 -24.91 28.82
C GLY A 2 1.27 -23.61 29.61
N CYS A 3 2.39 -23.43 30.31
CA CYS A 3 2.73 -22.20 31.01
C CYS A 3 2.81 -21.06 29.99
N MET A 4 1.86 -20.13 30.01
CA MET A 4 1.95 -18.89 29.25
C MET A 4 3.11 -18.08 29.83
N GLY A 5 4.24 -18.08 29.10
CA GLY A 5 5.44 -17.39 29.53
C GLY A 5 5.26 -15.88 29.43
N LEU A 6 5.86 -15.14 30.36
CA LEU A 6 5.94 -13.67 30.32
C LEU A 6 6.52 -13.13 29.00
N LEU A 7 7.20 -13.98 28.22
CA LEU A 7 7.75 -13.69 26.90
C LEU A 7 6.67 -13.53 25.81
N ASP A 8 5.51 -14.17 25.95
CA ASP A 8 4.44 -14.08 24.95
C ASP A 8 3.67 -12.74 25.06
N LEU A 9 3.58 -12.15 26.26
CA LEU A 9 2.99 -10.82 26.48
C LEU A 9 3.78 -9.68 25.82
N VAL A 10 5.11 -9.82 25.71
CA VAL A 10 5.97 -8.80 25.08
C VAL A 10 5.94 -8.88 23.55
N ARG A 11 5.67 -10.08 22.99
CA ARG A 11 5.64 -10.30 21.53
C ARG A 11 4.44 -9.61 20.87
N ASP A 12 3.29 -9.55 21.53
CA ASP A 12 2.09 -8.86 21.01
C ASP A 12 2.19 -7.33 21.07
N ALA A 13 2.99 -6.77 21.98
CA ALA A 13 3.20 -5.31 22.11
C ALA A 13 4.10 -4.72 21.00
N LEU A 14 4.87 -5.56 20.30
CA LEU A 14 5.76 -5.16 19.20
C LEU A 14 5.17 -5.44 17.80
N LYS A 15 3.85 -5.63 17.69
CA LYS A 15 3.12 -5.36 16.43
C LYS A 15 3.08 -3.84 16.19
N LYS A 16 4.25 -3.23 16.03
CA LYS A 16 4.40 -1.85 15.59
C LYS A 16 3.68 -1.76 14.25
N ARG A 17 2.54 -1.05 14.20
CA ARG A 17 1.91 -0.66 12.94
C ARG A 17 2.95 0.20 12.22
N PRO A 18 3.58 -0.26 11.13
CA PRO A 18 4.72 0.43 10.51
C PRO A 18 4.32 1.75 9.82
N LEU A 19 3.06 2.17 9.98
CA LEU A 19 2.44 3.30 9.31
C LEU A 19 2.27 4.53 10.22
N ALA A 20 2.55 4.42 11.53
CA ALA A 20 2.49 5.55 12.44
C ALA A 20 3.52 6.63 12.06
N GLY A 21 3.08 7.88 11.92
CA GLY A 21 3.91 9.02 11.51
C GLY A 21 3.83 9.40 10.03
N ILE A 22 3.15 8.61 9.20
CA ILE A 22 2.91 8.91 7.78
C ILE A 22 1.62 9.73 7.68
N LYS A 23 1.68 10.93 7.09
CA LYS A 23 0.52 11.81 6.90
C LYS A 23 -0.04 11.71 5.50
N GLU A 24 -1.33 11.42 5.36
CA GLU A 24 -2.03 11.31 4.08
C GLU A 24 -3.39 11.98 4.12
N LYS A 25 -4.00 12.20 2.95
CA LYS A 25 -5.38 12.70 2.87
C LYS A 25 -6.37 11.54 2.94
N CYS A 26 -7.35 11.66 3.82
CA CYS A 26 -8.47 10.74 3.89
C CYS A 26 -9.21 10.74 2.53
N PRO A 27 -9.32 9.61 1.83
CA PRO A 27 -9.94 9.56 0.49
C PRO A 27 -11.45 9.84 0.54
N LYS A 28 -12.10 9.69 1.70
CA LYS A 28 -13.53 9.96 1.86
C LYS A 28 -13.84 11.45 2.08
N CYS A 29 -12.99 12.18 2.80
CA CYS A 29 -13.31 13.55 3.23
C CYS A 29 -12.18 14.58 3.03
N GLY A 30 -11.05 14.17 2.46
CA GLY A 30 -9.89 15.01 2.15
C GLY A 30 -9.06 15.45 3.35
N THR A 31 -9.43 15.08 4.57
CA THR A 31 -8.74 15.54 5.79
C THR A 31 -7.40 14.85 5.97
N GLN A 32 -6.39 15.59 6.41
CA GLN A 32 -5.09 15.02 6.72
C GLN A 32 -5.19 14.09 7.93
N ILE A 33 -4.71 12.85 7.78
CA ILE A 33 -4.73 11.79 8.78
C ILE A 33 -3.35 11.17 8.91
N ASP A 34 -3.03 10.71 10.12
CA ASP A 34 -1.90 9.81 10.37
C ASP A 34 -2.32 8.35 10.14
N LEU A 35 -1.51 7.59 9.41
CA LEU A 35 -1.84 6.22 9.03
C LEU A 35 -1.75 5.21 10.18
N GLY A 36 -1.18 5.61 11.32
CA GLY A 36 -1.22 4.83 12.56
C GLY A 36 -2.56 4.88 13.28
N MET A 37 -3.44 5.82 12.95
CA MET A 37 -4.76 5.96 13.59
C MET A 37 -5.71 4.84 13.15
N GLU A 38 -6.65 4.43 14.01
CA GLU A 38 -7.66 3.43 13.63
C GLU A 38 -8.77 4.01 12.74
N LYS A 39 -9.16 5.27 12.98
CA LYS A 39 -10.25 5.95 12.28
C LYS A 39 -9.87 7.39 11.94
N CYS A 40 -10.39 7.90 10.83
CA CYS A 40 -10.32 9.32 10.52
C CYS A 40 -11.12 10.12 11.56
N PRO A 41 -10.53 11.13 12.21
CA PRO A 41 -11.21 11.92 13.24
C PRO A 41 -12.37 12.76 12.70
N LYS A 42 -12.41 13.06 11.39
CA LYS A 42 -13.47 13.87 10.79
C LYS A 42 -14.66 13.07 10.29
N CYS A 43 -14.43 11.95 9.60
CA CYS A 43 -15.50 11.20 8.92
C CYS A 43 -15.75 9.80 9.51
N GLY A 44 -14.96 9.38 10.51
CA GLY A 44 -15.12 8.10 11.21
C GLY A 44 -14.70 6.86 10.40
N THR A 45 -14.23 7.00 9.16
CA THR A 45 -13.81 5.87 8.34
C THR A 45 -12.55 5.23 8.90
N TYR A 46 -12.54 3.89 8.98
CA TYR A 46 -11.36 3.14 9.41
C TYR A 46 -10.20 3.34 8.43
N VAL A 47 -9.03 3.64 8.97
CA VAL A 47 -7.82 3.93 8.19
C VAL A 47 -7.28 2.65 7.54
N ASP A 48 -7.40 1.48 8.19
CA ASP A 48 -7.00 0.19 7.59
C ASP A 48 -7.81 -0.16 6.32
N LEU A 49 -9.06 0.31 6.21
CA LEU A 49 -9.86 0.14 4.99
C LEU A 49 -9.38 1.03 3.84
N MET A 50 -8.67 2.11 4.15
CA MET A 50 -8.08 3.03 3.17
C MET A 50 -6.87 2.38 2.46
N PHE A 51 -6.22 1.44 3.15
CA PHE A 51 -5.11 0.63 2.66
C PHE A 51 -5.61 -0.72 2.18
N SER A 52 -6.37 -0.69 1.10
CA SER A 52 -6.82 -1.90 0.43
C SER A 52 -6.28 -1.99 -0.99
N MET A 53 -5.80 -3.17 -1.36
CA MET A 53 -5.37 -3.50 -2.71
C MET A 53 -6.46 -4.25 -3.46
N LYS A 54 -6.60 -3.99 -4.76
CA LYS A 54 -7.45 -4.79 -5.63
C LYS A 54 -6.65 -5.98 -6.15
N CYS A 55 -7.21 -7.18 -6.02
CA CYS A 55 -6.60 -8.38 -6.56
C CYS A 55 -6.44 -8.25 -8.09
N PRO A 56 -5.26 -8.46 -8.67
CA PRO A 56 -5.06 -8.32 -10.11
C PRO A 56 -5.88 -9.33 -10.92
N GLN A 57 -6.09 -10.53 -10.35
CA GLN A 57 -6.82 -11.63 -10.96
C GLN A 57 -8.35 -11.44 -10.97
N CYS A 58 -8.95 -11.17 -9.80
CA CYS A 58 -10.42 -11.16 -9.66
C CYS A 58 -11.02 -9.81 -9.25
N LYS A 59 -10.18 -8.77 -9.11
CA LYS A 59 -10.54 -7.40 -8.70
C LYS A 59 -11.15 -7.23 -7.30
N THR A 60 -11.22 -8.30 -6.51
CA THR A 60 -11.65 -8.23 -5.10
C THR A 60 -10.75 -7.31 -4.28
N GLN A 61 -11.36 -6.51 -3.43
CA GLN A 61 -10.68 -5.65 -2.48
C GLN A 61 -10.16 -6.47 -1.30
N ASN A 62 -8.86 -6.34 -1.01
CA ASN A 62 -8.14 -7.05 0.04
C ASN A 62 -7.41 -6.04 0.91
N LYS A 63 -7.09 -6.40 2.15
CA LYS A 63 -6.20 -5.57 3.00
C LYS A 63 -4.80 -5.50 2.40
N LEU A 64 -4.07 -4.40 2.63
CA LEU A 64 -2.68 -4.26 2.16
C LEU A 64 -1.73 -5.33 2.74
N ASP A 65 -2.03 -5.86 3.93
CA ASP A 65 -1.24 -6.90 4.59
C ASP A 65 -1.73 -8.33 4.26
N ALA A 66 -2.74 -8.47 3.39
CA ALA A 66 -3.22 -9.78 2.98
C ALA A 66 -2.14 -10.53 2.20
N LYS A 67 -1.85 -11.76 2.61
CA LYS A 67 -0.94 -12.67 1.87
C LYS A 67 -1.62 -13.31 0.66
N ARG A 68 -2.94 -13.53 0.74
CA ARG A 68 -3.75 -14.16 -0.32
C ARG A 68 -5.06 -13.43 -0.49
N CYS A 69 -5.59 -13.47 -1.70
CA CYS A 69 -6.90 -12.90 -2.01
C CYS A 69 -8.01 -13.65 -1.27
N VAL A 70 -8.85 -12.92 -0.54
CA VAL A 70 -9.98 -13.48 0.23
C VAL A 70 -11.04 -14.16 -0.63
N LYS A 71 -11.12 -13.82 -1.93
CA LYS A 71 -12.09 -14.41 -2.86
C LYS A 71 -11.52 -15.54 -3.71
N CYS A 72 -10.38 -15.33 -4.35
CA CYS A 72 -9.86 -16.28 -5.34
C CYS A 72 -8.57 -17.00 -4.91
N GLY A 73 -8.03 -16.70 -3.72
CA GLY A 73 -6.81 -17.34 -3.23
C GLY A 73 -5.51 -16.93 -3.91
N HIS A 74 -5.55 -15.98 -4.87
CA HIS A 74 -4.33 -15.45 -5.52
C HIS A 74 -3.31 -14.96 -4.49
N ASP A 75 -2.08 -15.44 -4.62
CA ASP A 75 -0.99 -15.12 -3.71
C ASP A 75 -0.40 -13.75 -4.00
N PHE A 76 -0.31 -12.90 -2.98
CA PHE A 76 0.24 -11.56 -3.05
C PHE A 76 1.75 -11.53 -2.69
N GLU A 77 2.33 -12.60 -2.12
CA GLU A 77 3.75 -12.67 -1.74
C GLU A 77 4.69 -12.59 -2.96
N VAL A 78 4.19 -12.86 -4.18
CA VAL A 78 4.96 -12.73 -5.43
C VAL A 78 5.36 -11.27 -5.72
N GLN A 79 4.74 -10.27 -5.08
CA GLN A 79 5.07 -8.85 -5.31
C GLN A 79 5.98 -8.21 -4.25
N VAL A 80 6.45 -9.00 -3.28
CA VAL A 80 7.41 -8.52 -2.26
C VAL A 80 8.75 -9.25 -2.36
N ALA A 81 9.06 -9.77 -3.55
CA ALA A 81 10.41 -10.18 -3.89
C ALA A 81 11.23 -8.96 -4.32
N SER A 82 11.90 -8.35 -3.34
CA SER A 82 13.19 -7.68 -3.43
C SER A 82 13.84 -7.59 -4.82
N SER A 83 13.61 -6.48 -5.52
CA SER A 83 14.60 -5.78 -6.37
C SER A 83 14.06 -4.39 -6.73
N GLY A 84 14.55 -3.37 -6.03
CA GLY A 84 14.08 -2.00 -6.11
C GLY A 84 14.39 -1.28 -7.42
N LYS A 85 13.60 -1.53 -8.47
CA LYS A 85 13.59 -0.69 -9.67
C LYS A 85 12.15 -0.42 -10.11
N GLN A 86 11.67 0.79 -9.84
CA GLN A 86 10.40 1.26 -10.42
C GLN A 86 10.63 1.53 -11.91
N VAL A 87 9.83 0.89 -12.77
CA VAL A 87 9.88 1.08 -14.22
C VAL A 87 8.73 1.99 -14.66
N TYR A 88 9.06 3.14 -15.21
CA TYR A 88 8.15 4.11 -15.81
C TYR A 88 7.98 3.84 -17.30
N VAL A 89 6.74 3.92 -17.82
CA VAL A 89 6.44 3.69 -19.24
C VAL A 89 5.71 4.89 -19.82
N CYS A 90 6.22 5.45 -20.92
CA CYS A 90 5.57 6.54 -21.65
C CYS A 90 4.28 6.03 -22.34
N PRO A 91 3.10 6.62 -22.09
CA PRO A 91 1.85 6.19 -22.71
C PRO A 91 1.71 6.56 -24.19
N ILE A 92 2.57 7.44 -24.71
CA ILE A 92 2.49 7.91 -26.11
C ILE A 92 3.32 7.03 -27.06
N CYS A 93 4.51 6.61 -26.64
CA CYS A 93 5.43 5.84 -27.50
C CYS A 93 5.96 4.55 -26.88
N GLY A 94 5.61 4.23 -25.62
CA GLY A 94 6.05 3.01 -24.94
C GLY A 94 7.48 3.04 -24.40
N TYR A 95 8.18 4.18 -24.42
CA TYR A 95 9.52 4.33 -23.84
C TYR A 95 9.54 3.92 -22.37
N LYS A 96 10.50 3.06 -21.98
CA LYS A 96 10.65 2.55 -20.62
C LYS A 96 11.85 3.20 -19.95
N ALA A 97 11.67 3.69 -18.73
CA ALA A 97 12.73 4.26 -17.91
C ALA A 97 12.70 3.63 -16.52
N ASP A 98 13.86 3.53 -15.88
CA ASP A 98 14.03 3.17 -14.48
C ASP A 98 14.13 4.40 -13.55
N TYR A 99 13.88 5.59 -14.10
CA TYR A 99 13.86 6.88 -13.42
C TYR A 99 12.59 7.66 -13.79
N PHE A 100 12.18 8.57 -12.91
CA PHE A 100 11.06 9.48 -13.16
C PHE A 100 11.46 10.56 -14.17
N MET A 101 10.58 10.86 -15.14
CA MET A 101 10.81 11.85 -16.19
C MET A 101 9.64 12.82 -16.30
N LEU A 102 9.93 14.12 -16.43
CA LEU A 102 8.93 15.17 -16.70
C LEU A 102 8.61 15.31 -18.18
N SER A 103 9.46 14.77 -19.05
CA SER A 103 9.28 14.73 -20.48
C SER A 103 9.89 13.46 -21.06
N CYS A 104 9.23 12.85 -22.04
CA CYS A 104 9.75 11.65 -22.68
C CYS A 104 10.93 12.00 -23.60
N PRO A 105 12.12 11.39 -23.43
CA PRO A 105 13.26 11.64 -24.31
C PRO A 105 13.07 11.07 -25.72
N SER A 106 12.19 10.08 -25.87
CA SER A 106 11.92 9.42 -27.17
C SER A 106 10.94 10.22 -28.04
N CYS A 107 9.87 10.77 -27.45
CA CYS A 107 8.81 11.45 -28.22
C CYS A 107 8.51 12.89 -27.81
N GLY A 108 9.19 13.43 -26.80
CA GLY A 108 9.07 14.84 -26.40
C GLY A 108 7.81 15.21 -25.61
N VAL A 109 6.85 14.29 -25.39
CA VAL A 109 5.65 14.57 -24.60
C VAL A 109 6.00 14.97 -23.16
N LYS A 110 5.35 16.00 -22.63
CA LYS A 110 5.51 16.48 -21.24
C LYS A 110 4.46 15.83 -20.33
N PHE A 111 4.86 15.45 -19.13
CA PHE A 111 4.00 14.80 -18.11
C PHE A 111 3.64 15.71 -16.95
N VAL A 112 4.00 16.99 -17.03
CA VAL A 112 3.57 18.03 -16.09
C VAL A 112 2.15 18.47 -16.46
N SER A 113 1.31 18.60 -15.43
CA SER A 113 -0.04 19.18 -15.53
C SER A 113 0.01 20.66 -15.86
#